data_AF-A0AAD7Z217-F1
#
_entry.id   AF-A0AAD7Z217-F1
#
_cell.length_a   1.000
_cell.length_b   1.000
_cell.length_c   1.000
_cell.angle_alpha   90.00
_cell.angle_beta   90.00
_cell.angle_gamma   90.00
#
_symmetry.space_group_name_H-M   'P 1'
#
loop_
_entity.id
_entity.type
_entity.pdbx_description
1 polymer ?
#
loop_
_entity_poly.entity_id
_entity_poly.type
_entity_poly.pdbx_seq_one_letter_code
_entity_poly.pdbx_strand_id
1 'polypeptide(L)'
;MIVDRCKAVLILSSVVCTFAVVISLHKLVNYEVKFAKPFAPIPDGLYGNYLEPIPEQNADPPPLKSFDKTRDAEAVVSLNAALEMKKVGKDEKALKLFQHAFALSPKHADILNHYGEFLEDTKKDVVRADQLYTLALTNYPHHTGALENRQRTASIVENLDREMLRKIDDKRDALSSIPETNSALRRAKKEAYFQHIYHTVAIEGNTMTLQQTRSVLETRIAVSGKSIDEHNEILGLDAAMKYINSTLLYRLRAITMGDILEIHKRVLGHVDPIEGGQFRRTQVYVGGHIPPGPSEIQRLMIQFLEWLNSEDALDLHPVRYAALAHYKLVHIHPFIDGNGRTSRLLMNLLLMQAGFPPVIIAKQHRHLYYQHLQTANEGDVRPFVRFIAQCTERTLNLYLWATSEYSHMVPAIGDPHILTGEGFEEDML
;
A
#
# COMPACT_ATOMS: atom_id res chain seq x y z
N MET A 1 -35.45 21.53 56.95
CA MET A 1 -35.54 22.38 55.73
C MET A 1 -34.34 22.24 54.79
N ILE A 2 -33.10 22.58 55.17
CA ILE A 2 -31.93 22.45 54.24
C ILE A 2 -31.57 20.97 54.02
N VAL A 3 -31.57 20.15 55.08
CA VAL A 3 -31.29 18.71 55.00
C VAL A 3 -32.33 17.97 54.14
N ASP A 4 -33.60 18.39 54.19
CA ASP A 4 -34.68 17.78 53.40
C ASP A 4 -34.56 18.10 51.91
N ARG A 5 -34.09 19.30 51.57
CA ARG A 5 -33.82 19.69 50.17
C ARG A 5 -32.61 18.94 49.60
N CYS A 6 -31.56 18.71 50.39
CA CYS A 6 -30.42 17.89 49.95
C CYS A 6 -30.79 16.42 49.74
N LYS A 7 -31.64 15.85 50.61
CA LYS A 7 -32.19 14.50 50.42
C LYS A 7 -33.04 14.42 49.15
N ALA A 8 -33.88 15.42 48.89
CA ALA A 8 -34.68 15.46 47.67
C ALA A 8 -33.81 15.51 46.40
N VAL A 9 -32.72 16.28 46.38
CA VAL A 9 -31.80 16.37 45.23
C VAL A 9 -31.01 15.07 45.02
N LEU A 10 -30.57 14.40 46.09
CA LEU A 10 -29.88 13.10 46.02
C LEU A 10 -30.82 11.99 45.55
N ILE A 11 -32.07 12.00 46.00
CA ILE A 11 -33.10 11.07 45.53
C ILE A 11 -33.40 11.35 44.07
N LEU A 12 -33.53 12.62 43.65
CA LEU A 12 -33.79 12.96 42.26
C LEU A 12 -32.62 12.57 41.33
N SER A 13 -31.37 12.76 41.75
CA SER A 13 -30.22 12.37 40.93
C SER A 13 -30.06 10.85 40.86
N SER A 14 -30.36 10.13 41.95
CA SER A 14 -30.40 8.67 41.97
C SER A 14 -31.51 8.12 41.08
N VAL A 15 -32.69 8.73 41.09
CA VAL A 15 -33.83 8.37 40.23
C VAL A 15 -33.52 8.68 38.76
N VAL A 16 -32.89 9.82 38.45
CA VAL A 16 -32.50 10.15 37.06
C VAL A 16 -31.39 9.22 36.56
N CYS A 17 -30.41 8.86 37.39
CA CYS A 17 -29.38 7.87 37.02
C CYS A 17 -29.99 6.48 36.82
N THR A 18 -30.89 6.05 37.70
CA THR A 18 -31.57 4.75 37.56
C THR A 18 -32.50 4.73 36.35
N PHE A 19 -33.21 5.82 36.04
CA PHE A 19 -33.99 5.92 34.79
C PHE A 19 -33.09 5.98 33.55
N ALA A 20 -31.95 6.66 33.57
CA ALA A 20 -31.01 6.68 32.45
C ALA A 20 -30.38 5.29 32.21
N VAL A 21 -30.06 4.58 33.29
CA VAL A 21 -29.57 3.19 33.25
C VAL A 21 -30.68 2.25 32.78
N VAL A 22 -31.92 2.41 33.27
CA VAL A 22 -33.07 1.61 32.83
C VAL A 22 -33.46 1.92 31.39
N ILE A 23 -33.37 3.16 30.91
CA ILE A 23 -33.59 3.52 29.49
C ILE A 23 -32.45 2.96 28.63
N SER A 24 -31.21 2.95 29.13
CA SER A 24 -30.07 2.34 28.43
C SER A 24 -30.18 0.81 28.40
N LEU A 25 -30.64 0.19 29.49
CA LEU A 25 -30.95 -1.23 29.58
C LEU A 25 -32.17 -1.58 28.75
N HIS A 26 -33.19 -0.73 28.69
CA HIS A 26 -34.37 -0.95 27.85
C HIS A 26 -34.02 -0.75 26.36
N LYS A 27 -33.08 0.15 26.02
CA LYS A 27 -32.46 0.22 24.69
C LYS A 27 -31.61 -1.01 24.36
N LEU A 28 -30.95 -1.61 25.36
CA LEU A 28 -30.20 -2.88 25.23
C LEU A 28 -31.12 -4.11 25.13
N VAL A 29 -32.29 -4.08 25.78
CA VAL A 29 -33.24 -5.21 25.87
C VAL A 29 -34.26 -5.19 24.73
N ASN A 30 -34.63 -4.01 24.20
CA ASN A 30 -35.51 -3.87 23.04
C ASN A 30 -34.76 -3.68 21.72
N TYR A 31 -33.43 -3.59 21.73
CA TYR A 31 -32.68 -4.04 20.57
C TYR A 31 -32.89 -5.55 20.52
N GLU A 32 -33.73 -6.01 19.59
CA GLU A 32 -33.56 -7.35 19.05
C GLU A 32 -32.13 -7.39 18.52
N VAL A 33 -31.21 -7.81 19.39
CA VAL A 33 -29.90 -8.31 19.03
C VAL A 33 -30.21 -9.54 18.19
N LYS A 34 -30.43 -9.31 16.89
CA LYS A 34 -29.99 -10.25 15.89
C LYS A 34 -28.52 -10.43 16.22
N PHE A 35 -28.20 -11.49 16.95
CA PHE A 35 -26.87 -12.06 17.00
C PHE A 35 -26.56 -12.49 15.55
N ALA A 36 -26.23 -11.51 14.71
CA ALA A 36 -25.46 -11.75 13.52
C ALA A 36 -24.13 -12.27 14.04
N LYS A 37 -23.88 -13.55 13.79
CA LYS A 37 -22.72 -14.30 14.29
C LYS A 37 -21.44 -13.46 14.10
N PRO A 38 -20.63 -13.23 15.15
CA PRO A 38 -19.24 -12.90 14.95
C PRO A 38 -18.61 -14.11 14.24
N PHE A 39 -17.96 -13.88 13.11
CA PHE A 39 -17.47 -14.89 12.17
C PHE A 39 -18.59 -15.61 11.39
N ALA A 40 -18.99 -15.00 10.27
CA ALA A 40 -19.57 -15.71 9.14
C ALA A 40 -18.45 -15.94 8.10
N PRO A 41 -18.49 -17.04 7.33
CA PRO A 41 -17.68 -17.13 6.11
C PRO A 41 -18.02 -15.95 5.20
N ILE A 42 -17.00 -15.35 4.60
CA ILE A 42 -17.15 -14.28 3.61
C ILE A 42 -18.15 -14.79 2.54
N PRO A 43 -19.28 -14.10 2.30
CA PRO A 43 -20.22 -14.48 1.24
C PRO A 43 -19.50 -14.62 -0.10
N ASP A 44 -19.87 -15.65 -0.88
CA ASP A 44 -19.42 -15.76 -2.27
C ASP A 44 -19.81 -14.48 -3.02
N GLY A 45 -18.80 -13.76 -3.55
CA GLY A 45 -18.98 -12.51 -4.30
C GLY A 45 -18.38 -11.25 -3.67
N LEU A 46 -17.67 -11.33 -2.54
CA LEU A 46 -17.18 -10.16 -1.79
C LEU A 46 -15.73 -9.75 -2.10
N TYR A 47 -15.36 -9.76 -3.37
CA TYR A 47 -14.29 -8.87 -3.82
C TYR A 47 -15.06 -7.84 -4.61
N GLY A 48 -15.24 -6.66 -4.00
CA GLY A 48 -15.91 -5.56 -4.67
C GLY A 48 -15.29 -5.37 -6.05
N ASN A 49 -16.15 -5.17 -7.05
CA ASN A 49 -15.77 -4.93 -8.44
C ASN A 49 -14.49 -4.08 -8.47
N TYR A 50 -13.47 -4.54 -9.21
CA TYR A 50 -12.22 -3.81 -9.44
C TYR A 50 -12.41 -2.48 -10.20
N LEU A 51 -13.65 -2.06 -10.38
CA LEU A 51 -14.11 -0.92 -11.14
C LEU A 51 -14.78 0.03 -10.16
N GLU A 52 -13.99 0.85 -9.46
CA GLU A 52 -14.52 2.19 -9.17
C GLU A 52 -14.73 2.88 -10.53
N PRO A 53 -15.93 3.38 -10.83
CA PRO A 53 -16.10 4.23 -11.99
C PRO A 53 -15.17 5.42 -11.85
N ILE A 54 -14.42 5.73 -12.91
CA ILE A 54 -13.76 7.03 -13.05
C ILE A 54 -14.85 8.08 -12.81
N PRO A 55 -14.71 9.02 -11.87
CA PRO A 55 -15.66 10.11 -11.75
C PRO A 55 -15.77 10.77 -13.12
N GLU A 56 -16.99 10.94 -13.64
CA GLU A 56 -17.23 11.78 -14.81
C GLU A 56 -16.73 13.19 -14.46
N GLN A 57 -15.47 13.47 -14.76
CA GLN A 57 -14.98 14.82 -14.82
C GLN A 57 -15.58 15.42 -16.08
N ASN A 58 -16.69 16.15 -15.90
CA ASN A 58 -17.16 17.17 -16.84
C ASN A 58 -16.14 18.32 -16.88
N ALA A 59 -14.91 18.02 -17.30
CA ALA A 59 -13.86 18.96 -17.56
C ALA A 59 -13.44 18.76 -19.02
N ASP A 60 -13.47 19.83 -19.81
CA ASP A 60 -13.00 19.83 -21.18
C ASP A 60 -11.65 19.12 -21.29
N PRO A 61 -11.43 18.26 -22.31
CA PRO A 61 -10.16 17.58 -22.48
C PRO A 61 -9.05 18.64 -22.51
N PRO A 62 -8.00 18.48 -21.69
CA PRO A 62 -6.88 19.41 -21.73
C PRO A 62 -6.34 19.46 -23.17
N PRO A 63 -5.93 20.64 -23.66
CA PRO A 63 -5.48 20.79 -25.04
C PRO A 63 -4.38 19.78 -25.32
N LEU A 64 -4.54 19.03 -26.41
CA LEU A 64 -3.59 18.05 -26.93
C LEU A 64 -2.19 18.68 -26.91
N LYS A 65 -1.35 18.27 -25.95
CA LYS A 65 0.07 18.65 -25.94
C LYS A 65 0.68 18.19 -27.26
N SER A 66 1.38 19.10 -27.93
CA SER A 66 1.96 18.93 -29.25
C SER A 66 2.70 17.59 -29.39
N PHE A 67 2.15 16.71 -30.24
CA PHE A 67 2.77 15.45 -30.63
C PHE A 67 4.10 15.70 -31.33
N ASP A 68 5.13 14.96 -30.91
CA ASP A 68 6.35 14.81 -31.69
C ASP A 68 6.09 13.76 -32.78
N LYS A 69 5.46 14.19 -33.88
CA LYS A 69 5.02 13.32 -35.00
C LYS A 69 6.11 12.38 -35.50
N THR A 70 7.37 12.77 -35.34
CA THR A 70 8.56 12.01 -35.72
C THR A 70 8.77 10.77 -34.83
N ARG A 71 8.57 10.89 -33.51
CA ARG A 71 8.75 9.79 -32.56
C ARG A 71 7.63 8.76 -32.64
N ASP A 72 6.40 9.21 -32.88
CA ASP A 72 5.27 8.29 -33.08
C ASP A 72 5.41 7.49 -34.37
N ALA A 73 5.94 8.09 -35.44
CA ALA A 73 6.22 7.36 -36.67
C ALA A 73 7.25 6.24 -36.45
N GLU A 74 8.35 6.51 -35.74
CA GLU A 74 9.36 5.51 -35.39
C GLU A 74 8.80 4.39 -34.48
N ALA A 75 7.94 4.77 -33.52
CA ALA A 75 7.27 3.82 -32.64
C ALA A 75 6.35 2.85 -33.43
N VAL A 76 5.62 3.35 -34.42
CA VAL A 76 4.78 2.54 -35.32
C VAL A 76 5.62 1.63 -36.22
N VAL A 77 6.76 2.10 -36.73
CA VAL A 77 7.70 1.22 -37.48
C VAL A 77 8.18 0.08 -36.58
N SER A 78 8.55 0.38 -35.33
CA SER A 78 8.99 -0.63 -34.35
C SER A 78 7.87 -1.63 -34.01
N LEU A 79 6.63 -1.17 -33.87
CA LEU A 79 5.45 -2.01 -33.67
C LEU A 79 5.25 -2.99 -34.84
N ASN A 80 5.28 -2.48 -36.08
CA ASN A 80 5.12 -3.32 -37.28
C ASN A 80 6.22 -4.38 -37.35
N ALA A 81 7.47 -4.02 -37.05
CA ALA A 81 8.57 -4.98 -36.96
C ALA A 81 8.34 -6.03 -35.86
N ALA A 82 7.79 -5.63 -34.71
CA ALA A 82 7.46 -6.56 -33.62
C ALA A 82 6.40 -7.58 -34.04
N LEU A 83 5.34 -7.13 -34.71
CA LEU A 83 4.27 -7.99 -35.23
C LEU A 83 4.79 -8.99 -36.27
N GLU A 84 5.68 -8.57 -37.17
CA GLU A 84 6.33 -9.49 -38.12
C GLU A 84 7.22 -10.51 -37.42
N MET A 85 7.99 -10.10 -36.40
CA MET A 85 8.78 -11.04 -35.60
C MET A 85 7.90 -12.04 -34.84
N LYS A 86 6.73 -11.61 -34.32
CA LYS A 86 5.72 -12.51 -33.70
C LYS A 86 5.22 -13.54 -34.70
N LYS A 87 4.84 -13.12 -35.92
CA LYS A 87 4.36 -14.04 -36.99
C LYS A 87 5.40 -15.09 -37.38
N VAL A 88 6.69 -14.72 -37.39
CA VAL A 88 7.80 -15.62 -37.71
C VAL A 88 8.19 -16.52 -36.51
N GLY A 89 7.57 -16.34 -35.34
CA GLY A 89 7.86 -17.12 -34.12
C GLY A 89 9.16 -16.71 -33.42
N LYS A 90 9.66 -15.49 -33.66
CA LYS A 90 10.87 -14.94 -33.02
C LYS A 90 10.51 -14.11 -31.80
N ASP A 91 9.98 -14.77 -30.76
CA ASP A 91 9.35 -14.12 -29.61
C ASP A 91 10.27 -13.18 -28.82
N GLU A 92 11.54 -13.52 -28.63
CA GLU A 92 12.48 -12.64 -27.93
C GLU A 92 12.74 -11.33 -28.69
N LYS A 93 12.82 -11.41 -30.01
CA LYS A 93 13.01 -10.22 -30.86
C LYS A 93 11.74 -9.39 -30.89
N ALA A 94 10.58 -10.05 -30.99
CA ALA A 94 9.29 -9.38 -30.90
C ALA A 94 9.16 -8.62 -29.57
N LEU A 95 9.50 -9.26 -28.43
CA LEU A 95 9.46 -8.64 -27.11
C LEU A 95 10.33 -7.38 -27.03
N LYS A 96 11.58 -7.43 -27.50
CA LYS A 96 12.48 -6.26 -27.49
C LYS A 96 11.94 -5.13 -28.37
N LEU A 97 11.33 -5.44 -29.50
CA LEU A 97 10.73 -4.45 -30.40
C LEU A 97 9.47 -3.83 -29.80
N PHE A 98 8.61 -4.62 -29.14
CA PHE A 98 7.47 -4.08 -28.39
C PHE A 98 7.91 -3.16 -27.25
N GLN A 99 8.92 -3.56 -26.47
CA GLN A 99 9.49 -2.73 -25.41
C GLN A 99 10.07 -1.42 -25.96
N HIS A 100 10.73 -1.48 -27.11
CA HIS A 100 11.26 -0.29 -27.79
C HIS A 100 10.15 0.63 -28.28
N ALA A 101 9.12 0.09 -28.95
CA ALA A 101 7.95 0.85 -29.40
C ALA A 101 7.23 1.54 -28.22
N PHE A 102 7.05 0.83 -27.11
CA PHE A 102 6.48 1.38 -25.88
C PHE A 102 7.36 2.47 -25.26
N ALA A 103 8.69 2.30 -25.24
CA ALA A 103 9.60 3.33 -24.74
C ALA A 103 9.59 4.62 -25.60
N LEU A 104 9.35 4.48 -26.91
CA LEU A 104 9.23 5.62 -27.83
C LEU A 104 7.89 6.36 -27.67
N SER A 105 6.78 5.63 -27.59
CA SER A 105 5.44 6.20 -27.42
C SER A 105 4.61 5.42 -26.38
N PRO A 106 4.79 5.71 -25.08
CA PRO A 106 4.22 4.92 -23.97
C PRO A 106 2.70 5.07 -23.82
N LYS A 107 2.10 6.04 -24.49
CA LYS A 107 0.65 6.32 -24.42
C LYS A 107 -0.09 5.87 -25.67
N HIS A 108 0.58 5.34 -26.68
CA HIS A 108 -0.04 4.99 -27.97
C HIS A 108 -0.94 3.75 -27.85
N ALA A 109 -2.24 3.88 -28.15
CA ALA A 109 -3.22 2.81 -27.95
C ALA A 109 -2.88 1.50 -28.68
N ASP A 110 -2.56 1.58 -29.98
CA ASP A 110 -2.26 0.38 -30.78
C ASP A 110 -1.02 -0.38 -30.27
N ILE A 111 0.02 0.35 -29.85
CA ILE A 111 1.25 -0.24 -29.29
C ILE A 111 0.91 -0.98 -28.00
N LEU A 112 0.15 -0.33 -27.11
CA LEU A 112 -0.29 -0.90 -25.84
C LEU A 112 -1.16 -2.15 -26.06
N ASN A 113 -2.14 -2.08 -26.96
CA ASN A 113 -3.04 -3.19 -27.25
C ASN A 113 -2.28 -4.40 -27.84
N HIS A 114 -1.51 -4.21 -28.91
CA HIS A 114 -0.77 -5.30 -29.54
C HIS A 114 0.33 -5.87 -28.65
N TYR A 115 0.95 -5.03 -27.82
CA TYR A 115 1.90 -5.52 -26.83
C TYR A 115 1.20 -6.36 -25.76
N GLY A 116 0.02 -5.94 -25.30
CA GLY A 116 -0.83 -6.74 -24.40
C GLY A 116 -1.18 -8.10 -24.99
N GLU A 117 -1.63 -8.14 -26.25
CA GLU A 117 -1.97 -9.38 -26.96
C GLU A 117 -0.76 -10.31 -27.07
N PHE A 118 0.44 -9.77 -27.33
CA PHE A 118 1.67 -10.55 -27.34
C PHE A 118 2.00 -11.15 -25.96
N LEU A 119 1.87 -10.35 -24.89
CA LEU A 119 2.13 -10.84 -23.53
C LEU A 119 1.15 -11.94 -23.12
N GLU A 120 -0.11 -11.81 -23.50
CA GLU A 120 -1.14 -12.80 -23.23
C GLU A 120 -0.93 -14.10 -24.02
N ASP A 121 -0.81 -13.99 -25.35
CA ASP A 121 -0.73 -15.15 -26.24
C ASP A 121 0.55 -15.96 -26.01
N THR A 122 1.68 -15.25 -25.98
CA THR A 122 3.02 -15.82 -26.06
C THR A 122 3.67 -15.97 -24.69
N LYS A 123 3.52 -14.98 -23.80
CA LYS A 123 4.17 -14.99 -22.47
C LYS A 123 3.26 -15.47 -21.34
N LYS A 124 1.98 -15.71 -21.62
CA LYS A 124 0.96 -16.08 -20.62
C LYS A 124 0.90 -15.11 -19.43
N ASP A 125 1.32 -13.86 -19.65
CA ASP A 125 1.34 -12.80 -18.64
C ASP A 125 0.07 -11.95 -18.77
N VAL A 126 -1.05 -12.55 -18.34
CA VAL A 126 -2.38 -11.92 -18.40
C VAL A 126 -2.45 -10.65 -17.54
N VAL A 127 -1.70 -10.61 -16.44
CA VAL A 127 -1.68 -9.47 -15.51
C VAL A 127 -1.05 -8.25 -16.16
N ARG A 128 0.09 -8.38 -16.84
CA ARG A 128 0.64 -7.27 -17.61
C ARG A 128 -0.18 -6.93 -18.85
N ALA A 129 -0.75 -7.92 -19.53
CA ALA A 129 -1.62 -7.65 -20.68
C ALA A 129 -2.79 -6.74 -20.28
N ASP A 130 -3.49 -7.07 -19.19
CA ASP A 130 -4.60 -6.27 -18.63
C ASP A 130 -4.17 -4.84 -18.23
N GLN A 131 -2.96 -4.69 -17.68
CA GLN A 131 -2.40 -3.36 -17.37
C GLN A 131 -2.21 -2.53 -18.64
N LEU A 132 -1.69 -3.12 -19.71
CA LEU A 132 -1.51 -2.43 -20.99
C LEU A 132 -2.86 -2.06 -21.63
N TYR A 133 -3.87 -2.94 -21.58
CA TYR A 133 -5.22 -2.61 -22.06
C TYR A 133 -5.86 -1.49 -21.24
N THR A 134 -5.69 -1.52 -19.92
CA THR A 134 -6.19 -0.46 -19.03
C THR A 134 -5.51 0.86 -19.34
N LEU A 135 -4.19 0.87 -19.51
CA LEU A 135 -3.43 2.07 -19.90
C LEU A 135 -3.86 2.59 -21.27
N ALA A 136 -4.14 1.70 -22.24
CA ALA A 136 -4.65 2.09 -23.55
C ALA A 136 -5.99 2.82 -23.43
N LEU A 137 -6.92 2.30 -22.63
CA LEU A 137 -8.24 2.89 -22.44
C LEU A 137 -8.22 4.18 -21.60
N THR A 138 -7.29 4.34 -20.66
CA THR A 138 -7.10 5.60 -19.93
C THR A 138 -6.70 6.74 -20.89
N ASN A 139 -5.90 6.44 -21.91
CA ASN A 139 -5.48 7.43 -22.91
C ASN A 139 -6.49 7.55 -24.07
N TYR A 140 -7.14 6.46 -24.45
CA TYR A 140 -8.07 6.35 -25.59
C TYR A 140 -9.29 5.50 -25.22
N PRO A 141 -10.32 6.08 -24.56
CA PRO A 141 -11.46 5.34 -24.00
C PRO A 141 -12.31 4.55 -25.01
N HIS A 142 -12.28 4.94 -26.29
CA HIS A 142 -13.07 4.33 -27.36
C HIS A 142 -12.29 3.31 -28.21
N HIS A 143 -11.10 2.90 -27.78
CA HIS A 143 -10.29 1.93 -28.52
C HIS A 143 -10.90 0.51 -28.43
N THR A 144 -11.51 0.04 -29.52
CA THR A 144 -12.34 -1.18 -29.56
C THR A 144 -11.59 -2.44 -29.15
N GLY A 145 -10.41 -2.70 -29.71
CA GLY A 145 -9.62 -3.90 -29.39
C GLY A 145 -9.18 -3.94 -27.92
N ALA A 146 -8.87 -2.78 -27.33
CA ALA A 146 -8.47 -2.70 -25.93
C ALA A 146 -9.66 -2.92 -25.00
N LEU A 147 -10.85 -2.47 -25.40
CA LEU A 147 -12.09 -2.67 -24.66
C LEU A 147 -12.50 -4.15 -24.64
N GLU A 148 -12.48 -4.84 -25.78
CA GLU A 148 -12.78 -6.26 -25.88
C GLU A 148 -11.78 -7.11 -25.10
N ASN A 149 -10.48 -6.85 -25.27
CA ASN A 149 -9.43 -7.56 -24.55
C ASN A 149 -9.54 -7.35 -23.04
N ARG A 150 -9.75 -6.11 -22.58
CA ARG A 150 -9.92 -5.82 -21.15
C ARG A 150 -11.16 -6.47 -20.54
N GLN A 151 -12.28 -6.50 -21.26
CA GLN A 151 -13.49 -7.18 -20.77
C GLN A 151 -13.23 -8.65 -20.47
N ARG A 152 -12.40 -9.30 -21.29
CA ARG A 152 -12.01 -10.70 -21.10
C ARG A 152 -10.99 -10.87 -19.97
N THR A 153 -9.93 -10.05 -19.93
CA THR A 153 -8.85 -10.20 -18.96
C THR A 153 -9.23 -9.76 -17.54
N ALA A 154 -10.15 -8.82 -17.38
CA ALA A 154 -10.48 -8.23 -16.08
C ALA A 154 -10.91 -9.27 -15.04
N SER A 155 -11.82 -10.19 -15.40
CA SER A 155 -12.29 -11.25 -14.49
C SER A 155 -11.20 -12.25 -14.13
N ILE A 156 -10.31 -12.56 -15.07
CA ILE A 156 -9.18 -13.48 -14.87
C ILE A 156 -8.20 -12.86 -13.88
N VAL A 157 -7.82 -11.60 -14.11
CA VAL A 157 -6.88 -10.86 -13.26
C VAL A 157 -7.45 -10.64 -11.86
N GLU A 158 -8.74 -10.35 -11.74
CA GLU A 158 -9.43 -10.27 -10.45
C GLU A 158 -9.34 -11.59 -9.67
N ASN A 159 -9.58 -12.73 -10.32
CA ASN A 159 -9.47 -14.03 -9.68
C ASN A 159 -8.02 -14.35 -9.26
N LEU A 160 -7.02 -13.98 -10.07
CA LEU A 160 -5.61 -14.15 -9.74
C LEU A 160 -5.20 -13.32 -8.52
N ASP A 161 -5.63 -12.05 -8.48
CA ASP A 161 -5.36 -11.16 -7.35
C ASP A 161 -6.02 -11.67 -6.06
N ARG A 162 -7.25 -12.17 -6.19
CA ARG A 162 -8.00 -12.81 -5.11
C ARG A 162 -7.28 -14.03 -4.53
N GLU A 163 -6.81 -14.92 -5.40
CA GLU A 163 -6.06 -16.10 -4.98
C GLU A 163 -4.72 -15.75 -4.32
N MET A 164 -4.03 -14.73 -4.83
CA MET A 164 -2.81 -14.22 -4.21
C MET A 164 -3.06 -13.71 -2.78
N LEU A 165 -4.14 -12.94 -2.58
CA LEU A 165 -4.50 -12.42 -1.24
C LEU A 165 -4.90 -13.56 -0.29
N ARG A 166 -5.65 -14.55 -0.77
CA ARG A 166 -5.99 -15.75 0.02
C ARG A 166 -4.76 -16.51 0.50
N LYS A 167 -3.76 -16.72 -0.36
CA LYS A 167 -2.49 -17.37 0.03
C LYS A 167 -1.74 -16.58 1.11
N ILE A 168 -1.84 -15.26 1.08
CA ILE A 168 -1.25 -14.38 2.09
C ILE A 168 -1.98 -14.52 3.43
N ASP A 169 -3.31 -14.66 3.42
CA ASP A 169 -4.10 -14.94 4.63
C ASP A 169 -3.72 -16.29 5.26
N ASP A 170 -3.59 -17.36 4.46
CA ASP A 170 -3.19 -18.68 4.94
C ASP A 170 -1.81 -18.62 5.66
N LYS A 171 -0.87 -17.86 5.10
CA LYS A 171 0.46 -17.63 5.70
C LYS A 171 0.41 -16.78 6.96
N ARG A 172 -0.45 -15.76 7.02
CA ARG A 172 -0.70 -14.98 8.24
C ARG A 172 -1.23 -15.88 9.34
N ASP A 173 -2.21 -16.70 9.05
CA ASP A 173 -2.86 -17.58 10.03
C ASP A 173 -1.88 -18.65 10.53
N ALA A 174 -1.07 -19.21 9.64
CA ALA A 174 0.05 -20.09 10.01
C ALA A 174 1.03 -19.39 10.97
N LEU A 175 1.43 -18.15 10.68
CA LEU A 175 2.32 -17.38 11.57
C LEU A 175 1.65 -17.08 12.92
N SER A 176 0.35 -16.73 12.92
CA SER A 176 -0.42 -16.45 14.14
C SER A 176 -0.60 -17.68 15.03
N SER A 177 -0.50 -18.89 14.49
CA SER A 177 -0.57 -20.13 15.27
C SER A 177 0.68 -20.37 16.12
N ILE A 178 1.79 -19.68 15.82
CA ILE A 178 3.06 -19.84 16.52
C ILE A 178 3.00 -19.10 17.86
N PRO A 179 3.29 -19.76 19.00
CA PRO A 179 3.24 -19.10 20.31
C PRO A 179 4.21 -17.91 20.41
N GLU A 180 3.76 -16.81 21.01
CA GLU A 180 4.59 -15.61 21.28
C GLU A 180 5.82 -15.90 22.17
N THR A 181 5.79 -17.00 22.93
CA THR A 181 6.91 -17.47 23.75
C THR A 181 8.02 -18.12 22.94
N ASN A 182 7.78 -18.44 21.66
CA ASN A 182 8.77 -19.03 20.77
C ASN A 182 9.99 -18.10 20.61
N SER A 183 11.17 -18.61 20.98
CA SER A 183 12.41 -17.83 20.99
C SER A 183 12.87 -17.42 19.60
N ALA A 184 12.61 -18.24 18.58
CA ALA A 184 12.92 -17.93 17.19
C ALA A 184 12.01 -16.82 16.65
N LEU A 185 10.71 -16.87 16.97
CA LEU A 185 9.76 -15.80 16.62
C LEU A 185 10.16 -14.47 17.25
N ARG A 186 10.52 -14.47 18.55
CA ARG A 186 11.00 -13.26 19.24
C ARG A 186 12.26 -12.69 18.61
N ARG A 187 13.20 -13.54 18.20
CA ARG A 187 14.41 -13.14 17.48
C ARG A 187 14.08 -12.56 16.11
N ALA A 188 13.20 -13.20 15.34
CA ALA A 188 12.76 -12.73 14.03
C ALA A 188 12.07 -11.36 14.14
N LYS A 189 11.19 -11.15 15.14
CA LYS A 189 10.56 -9.84 15.41
C LYS A 189 11.61 -8.75 15.72
N LYS A 190 12.63 -9.06 16.52
CA LYS A 190 13.72 -8.12 16.83
C LYS A 190 14.53 -7.77 15.58
N GLU A 191 14.85 -8.75 14.75
CA GLU A 191 15.60 -8.53 13.50
C GLU A 191 14.79 -7.71 12.50
N ALA A 192 13.54 -8.08 12.27
CA ALA A 192 12.62 -7.37 11.38
C ALA A 192 12.44 -5.90 11.77
N TYR A 193 12.47 -5.57 13.07
CA TYR A 193 12.45 -4.19 13.56
C TYR A 193 13.62 -3.36 13.00
N PHE A 194 14.85 -3.88 13.10
CA PHE A 194 16.02 -3.19 12.56
C PHE A 194 16.01 -3.13 11.04
N GLN A 195 15.60 -4.22 10.38
CA GLN A 195 15.47 -4.29 8.93
C GLN A 195 14.45 -3.27 8.41
N HIS A 196 13.30 -3.14 9.07
CA HIS A 196 12.28 -2.17 8.70
C HIS A 196 12.84 -0.75 8.75
N ILE A 197 13.50 -0.38 9.85
CA ILE A 197 14.10 0.95 10.01
C ILE A 197 15.15 1.21 8.93
N TYR A 198 16.09 0.27 8.75
CA TYR A 198 17.12 0.37 7.73
C TYR A 198 16.55 0.58 6.33
N HIS A 199 15.61 -0.26 5.91
CA HIS A 199 15.08 -0.21 4.56
C HIS A 199 14.26 1.04 4.28
N THR A 200 13.43 1.50 5.23
CA THR A 200 12.58 2.67 5.01
C THR A 200 13.36 3.98 4.96
N VAL A 201 14.45 4.13 5.73
CA VAL A 201 15.33 5.32 5.60
C VAL A 201 16.22 5.22 4.37
N ALA A 202 16.69 4.02 4.00
CA ALA A 202 17.51 3.82 2.80
C ALA A 202 16.74 4.08 1.50
N ILE A 203 15.41 3.87 1.47
CA ILE A 203 14.56 4.26 0.32
C ILE A 203 14.58 5.78 0.10
N GLU A 204 14.69 6.57 1.17
CA GLU A 204 14.76 8.04 1.11
C GLU A 204 16.19 8.55 0.88
N GLY A 205 17.19 7.68 0.80
CA GLY A 205 18.58 8.03 0.46
C GLY A 205 19.57 7.96 1.61
N ASN A 206 19.15 7.56 2.81
CA ASN A 206 20.06 7.35 3.94
C ASN A 206 21.11 6.28 3.60
N THR A 207 22.38 6.59 3.86
CA THR A 207 23.54 5.81 3.44
C THR A 207 24.09 4.89 4.52
N MET A 208 23.49 4.85 5.72
CA MET A 208 23.91 3.95 6.78
C MET A 208 23.71 2.49 6.38
N THR A 209 24.61 1.62 6.81
CA THR A 209 24.43 0.17 6.68
C THR A 209 23.44 -0.35 7.74
N LEU A 210 22.94 -1.57 7.55
CA LEU A 210 22.09 -2.22 8.55
C LEU A 210 22.82 -2.36 9.90
N GLN A 211 24.12 -2.70 9.89
CA GLN A 211 24.91 -2.83 11.11
C GLN A 211 25.08 -1.48 11.83
N GLN A 212 25.32 -0.41 11.08
CA GLN A 212 25.39 0.95 11.63
C GLN A 212 24.04 1.36 12.22
N THR A 213 22.95 1.13 11.50
CA THR A 213 21.57 1.39 11.94
C THR A 213 21.28 0.67 13.26
N ARG A 214 21.62 -0.63 13.35
CA ARG A 214 21.46 -1.42 14.57
C ARG A 214 22.27 -0.83 15.73
N SER A 215 23.54 -0.50 15.49
CA SER A 215 24.42 0.09 16.50
C SER A 215 23.83 1.38 17.09
N VAL A 216 23.31 2.28 16.23
CA VAL A 216 22.66 3.52 16.65
C VAL A 216 21.46 3.24 17.54
N LEU A 217 20.62 2.26 17.19
CA LEU A 217 19.40 1.95 17.92
C LEU A 217 19.64 1.24 19.26
N GLU A 218 20.65 0.38 19.33
CA GLU A 218 20.99 -0.39 20.53
C GLU A 218 21.85 0.41 21.50
N THR A 219 22.88 1.11 21.01
CA THR A 219 23.87 1.78 21.86
C THR A 219 23.61 3.27 22.05
N ARG A 220 22.86 3.90 21.14
CA ARG A 220 22.69 5.37 21.06
C ARG A 220 24.01 6.11 20.81
N ILE A 221 25.04 5.42 20.32
CA ILE A 221 26.35 5.99 19.99
C ILE A 221 26.35 6.40 18.52
N ALA A 222 26.87 7.59 18.23
CA ALA A 222 27.03 8.10 16.88
C ALA A 222 28.11 7.31 16.10
N VAL A 223 27.83 7.06 14.83
CA VAL A 223 28.74 6.43 13.86
C VAL A 223 29.58 7.52 13.20
N SER A 224 30.90 7.41 13.34
CA SER A 224 31.84 8.34 12.72
C SER A 224 31.73 8.36 11.19
N GLY A 225 31.83 9.55 10.59
CA GLY A 225 31.80 9.75 9.14
C GLY A 225 30.40 9.69 8.50
N LYS A 226 29.33 9.71 9.30
CA LYS A 226 27.93 9.78 8.84
C LYS A 226 27.28 11.10 9.28
N SER A 227 26.28 11.56 8.53
CA SER A 227 25.59 12.82 8.84
C SER A 227 24.79 12.68 10.15
N ILE A 228 24.69 13.76 10.92
CA ILE A 228 23.81 13.82 12.10
C ILE A 228 22.35 13.61 11.67
N ASP A 229 21.94 14.15 10.52
CA ASP A 229 20.58 13.98 10.00
C ASP A 229 20.28 12.50 9.76
N GLU A 230 21.21 11.74 9.18
CA GLU A 230 21.03 10.30 8.97
C GLU A 230 20.82 9.52 10.28
N HIS A 231 21.46 9.94 11.37
CA HIS A 231 21.22 9.37 12.70
C HIS A 231 19.84 9.75 13.21
N ASN A 232 19.48 11.02 13.08
CA ASN A 232 18.22 11.57 13.55
C ASN A 232 17.02 10.97 12.82
N GLU A 233 17.14 10.64 11.53
CA GLU A 233 16.11 9.90 10.79
C GLU A 233 15.85 8.51 11.38
N ILE A 234 16.92 7.77 11.70
CA ILE A 234 16.84 6.44 12.31
C ILE A 234 16.18 6.52 13.68
N LEU A 235 16.59 7.51 14.49
CA LEU A 235 16.05 7.73 15.84
C LEU A 235 14.58 8.20 15.81
N GLY A 236 14.23 9.06 14.86
CA GLY A 236 12.85 9.53 14.66
C GLY A 236 11.91 8.40 14.29
N LEU A 237 12.36 7.50 13.42
CA LEU A 237 11.58 6.34 13.04
C LEU A 237 11.44 5.31 14.19
N ASP A 238 12.50 5.05 14.95
CA ASP A 238 12.44 4.24 16.19
C ASP A 238 11.41 4.80 17.18
N ALA A 239 11.42 6.12 17.38
CA ALA A 239 10.44 6.79 18.22
C ALA A 239 9.00 6.64 17.68
N ALA A 240 8.80 6.79 16.37
CA ALA A 240 7.50 6.65 15.72
C ALA A 240 6.95 5.22 15.84
N MET A 241 7.76 4.19 15.57
CA MET A 241 7.36 2.80 15.72
C MET A 241 7.03 2.44 17.17
N LYS A 242 7.81 2.93 18.15
CA LYS A 242 7.51 2.74 19.57
C LYS A 242 6.17 3.33 19.96
N TYR A 243 5.85 4.52 19.45
CA TYR A 243 4.55 5.16 19.68
C TYR A 243 3.40 4.37 19.05
N ILE A 244 3.55 3.90 17.81
CA ILE A 244 2.56 3.05 17.15
C ILE A 244 2.28 1.80 18.00
N ASN A 245 3.34 1.08 18.40
CA ASN A 245 3.22 -0.17 19.15
C ASN A 245 2.62 0.01 20.55
N SER A 246 2.91 1.13 21.23
CA SER A 246 2.45 1.37 22.60
C SER A 246 1.08 2.03 22.68
N THR A 247 0.73 2.86 21.69
CA THR A 247 -0.42 3.78 21.80
C THR A 247 -1.52 3.50 20.78
N LEU A 248 -1.17 3.12 19.55
CA LEU A 248 -2.13 3.02 18.45
C LEU A 248 -2.57 1.59 18.15
N LEU A 249 -1.65 0.62 18.25
CA LEU A 249 -1.88 -0.75 17.80
C LEU A 249 -3.11 -1.41 18.43
N TYR A 250 -3.29 -1.29 19.74
CA TYR A 250 -4.39 -1.92 20.49
C TYR A 250 -5.61 -1.01 20.70
N ARG A 251 -5.62 0.16 20.05
CA ARG A 251 -6.70 1.13 20.23
C ARG A 251 -7.87 0.80 19.31
N LEU A 252 -9.02 0.46 19.90
CA LEU A 252 -10.27 0.15 19.19
C LEU A 252 -10.97 1.38 18.55
N ARG A 253 -10.33 2.55 18.55
CA ARG A 253 -10.91 3.80 18.05
C ARG A 253 -10.39 4.11 16.64
N ALA A 254 -11.23 4.80 15.88
CA ALA A 254 -10.90 5.39 14.58
C ALA A 254 -9.54 6.10 14.57
N ILE A 255 -8.84 6.02 13.43
CA ILE A 255 -7.61 6.79 13.21
C ILE A 255 -8.01 8.25 12.98
N THR A 256 -7.36 9.15 13.72
CA THR A 256 -7.64 10.57 13.70
C THR A 256 -6.52 11.35 13.01
N MET A 257 -6.81 12.60 12.66
CA MET A 257 -5.79 13.53 12.18
C MET A 257 -4.61 13.64 13.15
N GLY A 258 -4.91 13.72 14.44
CA GLY A 258 -3.90 13.83 15.49
C GLY A 258 -2.93 12.67 15.48
N ASP A 259 -3.39 11.45 15.20
CA ASP A 259 -2.51 10.27 15.15
C ASP A 259 -1.50 10.37 13.99
N ILE A 260 -1.95 10.80 12.81
CA ILE A 260 -1.07 10.97 11.64
C ILE A 260 -0.03 12.07 11.90
N LEU A 261 -0.47 13.21 12.47
CA LEU A 261 0.43 14.31 12.82
C LEU A 261 1.44 13.88 13.90
N GLU A 262 1.03 13.07 14.87
CA GLU A 262 1.87 12.61 15.98
C GLU A 262 2.88 11.54 15.54
N ILE A 263 2.52 10.70 14.56
CA ILE A 263 3.47 9.84 13.84
C ILE A 263 4.48 10.71 13.10
N HIS A 264 4.02 11.65 12.27
CA HIS A 264 4.91 12.51 11.47
C HIS A 264 5.86 13.34 12.35
N LYS A 265 5.36 13.87 13.47
CA LYS A 265 6.14 14.61 14.46
C LYS A 265 7.30 13.79 15.01
N ARG A 266 7.14 12.48 15.22
CA ARG A 266 8.25 11.60 15.65
C ARG A 266 9.20 11.30 14.52
N VAL A 267 8.68 11.02 13.32
CA VAL A 267 9.47 10.75 12.12
C VAL A 267 10.45 11.89 11.85
N LEU A 268 9.97 13.13 11.87
CA LEU A 268 10.77 14.30 11.51
C LEU A 268 11.37 15.03 12.73
N GLY A 269 10.87 14.81 13.93
CA GLY A 269 11.17 15.67 15.09
C GLY A 269 12.63 15.73 15.55
N HIS A 270 13.47 14.77 15.15
CA HIS A 270 14.91 14.83 15.39
C HIS A 270 15.69 15.54 14.26
N VAL A 271 15.11 15.61 13.06
CA VAL A 271 15.72 16.22 11.87
C VAL A 271 15.25 17.67 11.73
N ASP A 272 13.93 17.87 11.71
CA ASP A 272 13.28 19.17 11.65
C ASP A 272 12.14 19.24 12.69
N PRO A 273 12.44 19.68 13.93
CA PRO A 273 11.43 19.80 14.99
C PRO A 273 10.41 20.93 14.74
N ILE A 274 10.68 21.85 13.81
CA ILE A 274 9.77 22.97 13.50
C ILE A 274 8.65 22.46 12.59
N GLU A 275 9.01 21.73 11.54
CA GLU A 275 8.05 21.20 10.55
C GLU A 275 7.42 19.86 10.98
N GLY A 276 8.02 19.17 11.96
CA GLY A 276 7.50 17.92 12.52
C GLY A 276 6.05 18.03 13.01
N GLY A 277 5.16 17.25 12.39
CA GLY A 277 3.72 17.24 12.71
C GLY A 277 2.93 18.44 12.20
N GLN A 278 3.49 19.26 11.30
CA GLN A 278 2.78 20.37 10.67
C GLN A 278 2.58 20.12 9.17
N PHE A 279 1.45 20.57 8.62
CA PHE A 279 1.25 20.56 7.18
C PHE A 279 2.14 21.57 6.48
N ARG A 280 2.60 21.23 5.28
CA ARG A 280 3.39 22.15 4.46
C ARG A 280 2.57 23.38 4.09
N ARG A 281 3.27 24.50 3.97
CA ARG A 281 2.69 25.81 3.60
C ARG A 281 3.05 26.24 2.18
N THR A 282 3.91 25.47 1.52
CA THR A 282 4.46 25.75 0.19
C THR A 282 4.17 24.60 -0.76
N GLN A 283 4.16 24.90 -2.06
CA GLN A 283 4.03 23.88 -3.08
C GLN A 283 5.36 23.15 -3.30
N VAL A 284 5.30 21.85 -3.60
CA VAL A 284 6.47 20.99 -3.81
C VAL A 284 6.33 20.20 -5.11
N TYR A 285 7.44 19.65 -5.59
CA TYR A 285 7.50 18.77 -6.76
C TYR A 285 8.17 17.46 -6.36
N VAL A 286 7.50 16.33 -6.61
CA VAL A 286 7.94 15.01 -6.13
C VAL A 286 8.14 14.10 -7.33
N GLY A 287 9.35 14.11 -7.90
CA GLY A 287 9.62 13.41 -9.15
C GLY A 287 8.74 13.94 -10.28
N GLY A 288 7.87 13.08 -10.84
CA GLY A 288 6.89 13.45 -11.87
C GLY A 288 5.52 13.90 -11.35
N HIS A 289 5.31 13.90 -10.03
CA HIS A 289 4.02 14.24 -9.41
C HIS A 289 4.02 15.67 -8.85
N ILE A 290 2.92 16.39 -9.11
CA ILE A 290 2.62 17.69 -8.51
C ILE A 290 1.46 17.46 -7.53
N PRO A 291 1.71 17.43 -6.21
CA PRO A 291 0.66 17.23 -5.24
C PRO A 291 -0.29 18.44 -5.16
N PRO A 292 -1.47 18.28 -4.53
CA PRO A 292 -2.45 19.34 -4.31
C PRO A 292 -1.87 20.61 -3.67
N GLY A 293 -2.50 21.77 -3.83
CA GLY A 293 -2.00 23.00 -3.22
C GLY A 293 -2.08 22.97 -1.68
N PRO A 294 -1.24 23.73 -0.95
CA PRO A 294 -1.30 23.80 0.53
C PRO A 294 -2.68 24.13 1.10
N SER A 295 -3.46 24.96 0.41
CA SER A 295 -4.83 25.33 0.78
C SER A 295 -5.82 24.16 0.72
N GLU A 296 -5.52 23.10 -0.03
CA GLU A 296 -6.39 21.94 -0.19
C GLU A 296 -6.07 20.80 0.78
N ILE A 297 -4.87 20.79 1.37
CA ILE A 297 -4.36 19.70 2.21
C ILE A 297 -5.33 19.37 3.34
N GLN A 298 -5.83 20.38 4.05
CA GLN A 298 -6.73 20.15 5.18
C GLN A 298 -8.01 19.44 4.76
N ARG A 299 -8.64 19.88 3.66
CA ARG A 299 -9.85 19.27 3.09
C ARG A 299 -9.59 17.84 2.65
N LEU A 300 -8.49 17.61 1.93
CA LEU A 300 -8.13 16.28 1.42
C LEU A 300 -7.77 15.30 2.53
N MET A 301 -7.10 15.76 3.59
CA MET A 301 -6.81 14.93 4.76
C MET A 301 -8.07 14.57 5.55
N ILE A 302 -9.07 15.46 5.61
CA ILE A 302 -10.38 15.12 6.18
C ILE A 302 -11.06 14.03 5.35
N GLN A 303 -11.14 14.20 4.02
CA GLN A 303 -11.71 13.19 3.12
C GLN A 303 -10.97 11.86 3.19
N PHE A 304 -9.64 11.92 3.32
CA PHE A 304 -8.82 10.72 3.53
C PHE A 304 -9.20 9.99 4.82
N LEU A 305 -9.38 10.71 5.94
CA LEU A 305 -9.78 10.11 7.21
C LEU A 305 -11.22 9.59 7.20
N GLU A 306 -12.13 10.27 6.51
CA GLU A 306 -13.51 9.78 6.30
C GLU A 306 -13.48 8.45 5.56
N TRP A 307 -12.73 8.34 4.47
CA TRP A 307 -12.53 7.07 3.76
C TRP A 307 -11.84 6.03 4.66
N LEU A 308 -10.76 6.39 5.35
CA LEU A 308 -9.98 5.48 6.19
C LEU A 308 -10.81 4.82 7.30
N ASN A 309 -11.85 5.51 7.79
CA ASN A 309 -12.73 5.01 8.83
C ASN A 309 -14.12 4.59 8.31
N SER A 310 -14.33 4.54 6.99
CA SER A 310 -15.59 4.13 6.37
C SER A 310 -15.77 2.61 6.41
N GLU A 311 -17.03 2.15 6.43
CA GLU A 311 -17.36 0.71 6.35
C GLU A 311 -16.81 0.11 5.05
N ASP A 312 -16.96 0.81 3.92
CA ASP A 312 -16.44 0.38 2.61
C ASP A 312 -14.93 0.11 2.63
N ALA A 313 -14.15 0.95 3.31
CA ALA A 313 -12.70 0.75 3.41
C ALA A 313 -12.33 -0.40 4.35
N LEU A 314 -13.11 -0.61 5.42
CA LEU A 314 -12.92 -1.70 6.38
C LEU A 314 -13.31 -3.06 5.80
N ASP A 315 -14.22 -3.09 4.82
CA ASP A 315 -14.63 -4.30 4.09
C ASP A 315 -13.59 -4.73 3.02
N LEU A 316 -12.61 -3.88 2.70
CA LEU A 316 -11.51 -4.25 1.83
C LEU A 316 -10.58 -5.26 2.52
N HIS A 317 -10.00 -6.16 1.73
CA HIS A 317 -8.91 -7.02 2.21
C HIS A 317 -7.78 -6.18 2.87
N PRO A 318 -7.27 -6.53 4.07
CA PRO A 318 -6.36 -5.67 4.83
C PRO A 318 -5.12 -5.18 4.08
N VAL A 319 -4.53 -6.05 3.23
CA VAL A 319 -3.38 -5.69 2.38
C VAL A 319 -3.76 -4.63 1.34
N ARG A 320 -4.95 -4.74 0.72
CA ARG A 320 -5.46 -3.75 -0.23
C ARG A 320 -5.77 -2.44 0.48
N TYR A 321 -6.47 -2.51 1.61
CA TYR A 321 -6.78 -1.36 2.45
C TYR A 321 -5.50 -0.58 2.83
N ALA A 322 -4.49 -1.27 3.37
CA ALA A 322 -3.22 -0.65 3.76
C ALA A 322 -2.44 -0.06 2.57
N ALA A 323 -2.42 -0.75 1.42
CA ALA A 323 -1.78 -0.24 0.21
C ALA A 323 -2.48 1.03 -0.33
N LEU A 324 -3.82 1.07 -0.31
CA LEU A 324 -4.57 2.26 -0.72
C LEU A 324 -4.40 3.42 0.27
N ALA A 325 -4.39 3.14 1.57
CA ALA A 325 -4.14 4.16 2.60
C ALA A 325 -2.75 4.78 2.43
N HIS A 326 -1.74 3.94 2.18
CA HIS A 326 -0.39 4.38 1.84
C HIS A 326 -0.39 5.29 0.60
N TYR A 327 -0.97 4.82 -0.52
CA TYR A 327 -0.99 5.56 -1.77
C TYR A 327 -1.68 6.92 -1.62
N LYS A 328 -2.88 6.95 -1.02
CA LYS A 328 -3.66 8.18 -0.82
C LYS A 328 -2.88 9.22 -0.01
N LEU A 329 -2.21 8.81 1.07
CA LEU A 329 -1.41 9.74 1.88
C LEU A 329 -0.19 10.28 1.12
N VAL A 330 0.54 9.42 0.40
CA VAL A 330 1.67 9.85 -0.45
C VAL A 330 1.21 10.80 -1.56
N HIS A 331 0.04 10.55 -2.15
CA HIS A 331 -0.52 11.35 -3.23
C HIS A 331 -0.93 12.76 -2.76
N ILE A 332 -1.58 12.87 -1.58
CA ILE A 332 -1.90 14.16 -0.95
C ILE A 332 -0.62 14.93 -0.60
N HIS A 333 0.41 14.21 -0.14
CA HIS A 333 1.72 14.75 0.23
C HIS A 333 1.61 15.92 1.23
N PRO A 334 1.02 15.71 2.42
CA PRO A 334 0.64 16.80 3.33
C PRO A 334 1.81 17.51 4.03
N PHE A 335 3.00 16.91 4.06
CA PHE A 335 4.17 17.42 4.80
C PHE A 335 5.28 17.91 3.88
N ILE A 336 6.22 18.71 4.40
CA ILE A 336 7.36 19.22 3.61
C ILE A 336 8.38 18.11 3.28
N ASP A 337 8.56 17.18 4.22
CA ASP A 337 9.35 15.95 4.11
C ASP A 337 8.68 14.89 5.01
N GLY A 338 9.14 13.63 4.98
CA GLY A 338 8.64 12.57 5.86
C GLY A 338 7.38 11.87 5.36
N ASN A 339 6.83 12.27 4.21
CA ASN A 339 5.60 11.71 3.63
C ASN A 339 5.72 10.20 3.36
N GLY A 340 6.81 9.76 2.70
CA GLY A 340 7.04 8.35 2.40
C GLY A 340 7.18 7.50 3.66
N ARG A 341 7.99 7.96 4.62
CA ARG A 341 8.21 7.30 5.92
C ARG A 341 6.91 7.19 6.72
N THR A 342 6.14 8.28 6.82
CA THR A 342 4.85 8.31 7.52
C THR A 342 3.82 7.40 6.86
N SER A 343 3.77 7.36 5.53
CA SER A 343 2.83 6.50 4.78
C SER A 343 3.13 5.01 4.95
N ARG A 344 4.42 4.63 4.96
CA ARG A 344 4.84 3.25 5.26
C ARG A 344 4.55 2.85 6.71
N LEU A 345 4.68 3.77 7.66
CA LEU A 345 4.29 3.54 9.05
C LEU A 345 2.76 3.38 9.20
N LEU A 346 1.96 4.23 8.54
CA LEU A 346 0.50 4.12 8.55
C LEU A 346 0.06 2.77 7.95
N MET A 347 0.62 2.41 6.79
CA MET A 347 0.41 1.09 6.18
C MET A 347 0.67 -0.05 7.16
N ASN A 348 1.80 -0.02 7.87
CA ASN A 348 2.16 -1.06 8.83
C ASN A 348 1.28 -1.04 10.08
N LEU A 349 0.83 0.13 10.56
CA LEU A 349 -0.17 0.20 11.62
C LEU A 349 -1.44 -0.56 11.23
N LEU A 350 -1.97 -0.29 10.03
CA LEU A 350 -3.19 -0.94 9.53
C LEU A 350 -3.03 -2.46 9.38
N LEU A 351 -1.91 -2.89 8.81
CA LEU A 351 -1.59 -4.31 8.67
C LEU A 351 -1.44 -5.01 10.03
N MET A 352 -0.75 -4.37 10.98
CA MET A 352 -0.57 -4.92 12.32
C MET A 352 -1.87 -4.99 13.11
N GLN A 353 -2.78 -4.01 12.93
CA GLN A 353 -4.14 -4.08 13.50
C GLN A 353 -4.94 -5.26 12.92
N ALA A 354 -4.65 -5.66 11.67
CA ALA A 354 -5.24 -6.83 11.01
C ALA A 354 -4.46 -8.15 11.25
N GLY A 355 -3.50 -8.17 12.17
CA GLY A 355 -2.75 -9.38 12.54
C GLY A 355 -1.57 -9.73 11.62
N PHE A 356 -1.22 -8.87 10.66
CA PHE A 356 -0.03 -9.05 9.83
C PHE A 356 1.23 -8.52 10.53
N PRO A 357 2.42 -9.10 10.27
CA PRO A 357 3.67 -8.48 10.70
C PRO A 357 3.93 -7.16 9.95
N PRO A 358 4.74 -6.24 10.50
CA PRO A 358 5.12 -5.02 9.80
C PRO A 358 5.86 -5.36 8.51
N VAL A 359 5.34 -4.88 7.38
CA VAL A 359 5.87 -5.17 6.05
C VAL A 359 7.16 -4.38 5.80
N ILE A 360 8.09 -5.04 5.12
CA ILE A 360 9.39 -4.48 4.74
C ILE A 360 9.42 -4.29 3.23
N ILE A 361 9.45 -3.03 2.79
CA ILE A 361 9.75 -2.68 1.40
C ILE A 361 11.27 -2.57 1.29
N ALA A 362 11.91 -3.54 0.64
CA ALA A 362 13.36 -3.60 0.53
C ALA A 362 13.91 -2.42 -0.30
N LYS A 363 15.07 -1.87 0.09
CA LYS A 363 15.71 -0.73 -0.61
C LYS A 363 16.06 -1.06 -2.07
N GLN A 364 16.29 -2.33 -2.37
CA GLN A 364 16.57 -2.87 -3.70
C GLN A 364 15.35 -2.65 -4.62
N HIS A 365 14.15 -2.68 -4.05
CA HIS A 365 12.89 -2.45 -4.77
C HIS A 365 12.50 -0.98 -4.85
N ARG A 366 13.39 -0.03 -4.49
CA ARG A 366 13.12 1.42 -4.56
C ARG A 366 12.59 1.84 -5.94
N HIS A 367 13.19 1.34 -7.02
CA HIS A 367 12.76 1.64 -8.38
C HIS A 367 11.34 1.14 -8.68
N LEU A 368 11.02 -0.13 -8.37
CA LEU A 368 9.69 -0.70 -8.51
C LEU A 368 8.65 0.04 -7.66
N TYR A 369 9.01 0.40 -6.43
CA TYR A 369 8.14 1.15 -5.53
C TYR A 369 7.71 2.49 -6.15
N TYR A 370 8.64 3.29 -6.66
CA TYR A 370 8.29 4.55 -7.34
C TYR A 370 7.59 4.33 -8.68
N GLN A 371 7.96 3.29 -9.43
CA GLN A 371 7.29 2.95 -10.69
C GLN A 371 5.81 2.64 -10.46
N HIS A 372 5.48 1.83 -9.45
CA HIS A 372 4.09 1.49 -9.15
C HIS A 372 3.29 2.68 -8.58
N LEU A 373 3.93 3.58 -7.82
CA LEU A 373 3.30 4.85 -7.43
C LEU A 373 3.01 5.75 -8.64
N GLN A 374 3.90 5.77 -9.63
CA GLN A 374 3.69 6.51 -10.86
C GLN A 374 2.52 5.92 -11.67
N THR A 375 2.45 4.59 -11.82
CA THR A 375 1.30 3.92 -12.46
C THR A 375 -0.02 4.20 -11.73
N ALA A 376 0.03 4.25 -10.39
CA ALA A 376 -1.14 4.62 -9.59
C ALA A 376 -1.60 6.06 -9.86
N ASN A 377 -0.67 7.02 -10.01
CA ASN A 377 -0.99 8.39 -10.41
C ASN A 377 -1.55 8.50 -11.84
N GLU A 378 -1.24 7.54 -12.71
CA GLU A 378 -1.78 7.44 -14.06
C GLU A 378 -3.16 6.75 -14.11
N GLY A 379 -3.67 6.27 -12.97
CA GLY A 379 -5.03 5.78 -12.81
C GLY A 379 -5.16 4.30 -12.48
N ASP A 380 -4.07 3.52 -12.46
CA ASP A 380 -4.12 2.10 -12.07
C ASP A 380 -3.33 1.83 -10.80
N VAL A 381 -4.06 1.69 -9.69
CA VAL A 381 -3.48 1.41 -8.35
C VAL A 381 -3.16 -0.07 -8.14
N ARG A 382 -3.66 -0.98 -8.99
CA ARG A 382 -3.56 -2.44 -8.77
C ARG A 382 -2.11 -2.94 -8.75
N PRO A 383 -1.19 -2.47 -9.62
CA PRO A 383 0.23 -2.84 -9.53
C PRO A 383 0.85 -2.50 -8.17
N PHE A 384 0.47 -1.36 -7.57
CA PHE A 384 0.95 -0.98 -6.24
C PHE A 384 0.38 -1.90 -5.15
N VAL A 385 -0.90 -2.27 -5.22
CA VAL A 385 -1.51 -3.25 -4.30
C VAL A 385 -0.80 -4.60 -4.39
N ARG A 386 -0.55 -5.12 -5.61
CA ARG A 386 0.18 -6.37 -5.83
C ARG A 386 1.61 -6.30 -5.29
N PHE A 387 2.29 -5.17 -5.49
CA PHE A 387 3.62 -4.96 -4.95
C PHE A 387 3.65 -5.03 -3.41
N ILE A 388 2.69 -4.39 -2.73
CA ILE A 388 2.56 -4.49 -1.27
C ILE A 388 2.19 -5.91 -0.83
N ALA A 389 1.32 -6.60 -1.57
CA ALA A 389 0.99 -8.00 -1.32
C ALA A 389 2.24 -8.91 -1.39
N GLN A 390 3.07 -8.76 -2.41
CA GLN A 390 4.33 -9.48 -2.54
C GLN A 390 5.32 -9.15 -1.41
N CYS A 391 5.44 -7.87 -1.01
CA CYS A 391 6.24 -7.49 0.15
C CYS A 391 5.70 -8.12 1.45
N THR A 392 4.38 -8.22 1.59
CA THR A 392 3.71 -8.87 2.72
C THR A 392 4.03 -10.36 2.76
N GLU A 393 3.88 -11.03 1.63
CA GLU A 393 4.19 -12.45 1.48
C GLU A 393 5.66 -12.76 1.80
N ARG A 394 6.61 -11.99 1.24
CA ARG A 394 8.04 -12.13 1.55
C ARG A 394 8.33 -11.96 3.04
N THR A 395 7.67 -11.00 3.67
CA THR A 395 7.78 -10.77 5.12
C THR A 395 7.27 -11.99 5.87
N LEU A 396 6.07 -12.51 5.56
CA LEU A 396 5.51 -13.71 6.17
C LEU A 396 6.41 -14.93 5.98
N ASN A 397 6.92 -15.16 4.77
CA ASN A 397 7.85 -16.25 4.46
C ASN A 397 9.11 -16.18 5.33
N LEU A 398 9.69 -14.99 5.54
CA LEU A 398 10.84 -14.80 6.42
C LEU A 398 10.54 -15.23 7.86
N TYR A 399 9.38 -14.82 8.39
CA TYR A 399 8.96 -15.20 9.74
C TYR A 399 8.73 -16.70 9.87
N LEU A 400 7.95 -17.29 8.96
CA LEU A 400 7.65 -18.73 8.94
C LEU A 400 8.92 -19.56 8.82
N TRP A 401 9.83 -19.16 7.92
CA TRP A 401 11.13 -19.78 7.76
C TRP A 401 11.97 -19.72 9.05
N ALA A 402 12.09 -18.53 9.65
CA ALA A 402 12.87 -18.34 10.86
C ALA A 402 12.34 -19.16 12.05
N THR A 403 11.05 -19.52 12.03
CA THR A 403 10.39 -20.34 13.05
C THR A 403 10.32 -21.83 12.71
N SER A 404 10.66 -22.22 11.48
CA SER A 404 10.63 -23.63 11.05
C SER A 404 11.79 -24.43 11.66
N GLU A 405 11.50 -25.65 12.10
CA GLU A 405 12.54 -26.59 12.52
C GLU A 405 13.25 -27.16 11.27
N TYR A 406 14.59 -27.13 11.24
CA TYR A 406 15.42 -27.67 10.14
C TYR A 406 15.22 -27.03 8.76
N SER A 407 15.25 -25.70 8.67
CA SER A 407 15.09 -25.02 7.39
C SER A 407 16.33 -25.09 6.49
N HIS A 408 16.17 -25.57 5.25
CA HIS A 408 17.26 -25.79 4.30
C HIS A 408 17.55 -24.62 3.34
N MET A 409 16.66 -23.63 3.19
CA MET A 409 16.83 -22.50 2.26
C MET A 409 16.37 -21.16 2.84
N VAL A 410 17.25 -20.14 2.89
CA VAL A 410 16.96 -18.80 3.44
C VAL A 410 16.10 -17.98 2.45
N PRO A 411 14.90 -17.49 2.82
CA PRO A 411 14.12 -16.58 1.99
C PRO A 411 14.83 -15.23 1.93
N ALA A 412 15.31 -14.83 0.75
CA ALA A 412 15.94 -13.54 0.59
C ALA A 412 14.89 -12.42 0.48
N ILE A 413 14.96 -11.43 1.36
CA ILE A 413 14.10 -10.23 1.34
C ILE A 413 14.31 -9.40 0.06
N GLY A 414 15.49 -9.52 -0.55
CA GLY A 414 15.91 -8.77 -1.74
C GLY A 414 16.00 -9.57 -3.04
N ASP A 415 15.51 -10.81 -3.09
CA ASP A 415 15.60 -11.61 -4.33
C ASP A 415 14.65 -11.07 -5.42
N PRO A 416 15.16 -10.88 -6.65
CA PRO A 416 14.36 -10.46 -7.79
C PRO A 416 13.60 -11.65 -8.42
N HIS A 417 12.47 -12.03 -7.83
CA HIS A 417 11.49 -12.94 -8.45
C HIS A 417 10.07 -12.40 -8.11
N ILE A 418 9.08 -12.18 -9.01
CA ILE A 418 8.94 -12.33 -10.48
C ILE A 418 7.98 -11.25 -11.00
N LEU A 419 8.44 -10.43 -11.95
CA LEU A 419 7.64 -9.96 -13.11
C LEU A 419 8.49 -10.12 -14.39
N THR A 420 9.35 -11.13 -14.44
CA THR A 420 10.01 -11.59 -15.66
C THR A 420 9.71 -13.07 -15.79
N GLY A 421 8.50 -13.39 -16.27
CA GLY A 421 8.06 -14.60 -16.97
C GLY A 421 8.67 -15.99 -16.74
N GLU A 422 9.39 -16.29 -15.65
CA GLU A 422 10.12 -17.57 -15.50
C GLU A 422 10.02 -18.16 -14.09
N GLY A 423 8.82 -18.35 -13.53
CA GLY A 423 8.74 -19.11 -12.27
C GLY A 423 7.34 -19.38 -11.76
N PHE A 424 6.41 -19.69 -12.67
CA PHE A 424 5.14 -20.31 -12.29
C PHE A 424 5.17 -21.85 -12.41
N GLU A 425 6.32 -22.48 -12.74
CA GLU A 425 6.37 -23.91 -13.05
C GLU A 425 7.07 -24.82 -12.02
N GLU A 426 7.80 -24.33 -11.01
CA GLU A 426 8.62 -25.25 -10.18
C GLU A 426 8.00 -25.77 -8.87
N ASP A 427 6.83 -25.28 -8.43
CA ASP A 427 6.21 -25.73 -7.17
C ASP A 427 4.99 -26.67 -7.36
N MET A 428 4.87 -27.37 -8.49
CA MET A 428 3.84 -28.41 -8.70
C MET A 428 4.40 -29.76 -9.19
N LEU A 429 5.38 -30.32 -8.47
CA LEU A 429 5.69 -31.75 -8.50
C LEU A 429 5.94 -32.33 -7.11
#